data_AF-A0AAX4HJK1-F1
#
_entry.id   AF-A0AAX4HJK1-F1
#
_cell.length_a   1.000
_cell.length_b   1.000
_cell.length_c   1.000
_cell.angle_alpha   90.00
_cell.angle_beta   90.00
_cell.angle_gamma   90.00
#
_symmetry.space_group_name_H-M   'P 1'
#
loop_
_entity.id
_entity.type
_entity.pdbx_description
1 polymer ?
#
loop_
_entity_poly.entity_id
_entity_poly.type
_entity_poly.pdbx_seq_one_letter_code
_entity_poly.pdbx_strand_id
1 'polypeptide(L)'
;MSRLLTLAMGLALSVSAFAQDLSIQGFNERFTLVKNEQGVVTTVKLKKAITRFTIKPFIEQLKNDLRLEQKNFMNLTDSQVEAEIDDMLYGMGLDPYSKAQGNQEAQKIKESLLNIPNINVNNTFAEVLAPKDFWKEFETKLNEAFQFVDPTILANLEDPRFFYKRQVTYRVVVWALEQAKKHFANVPALNIASFVIVRVHDMMMEQRHFHHNMLLHYFESLPESKLGMTKEEVDRTVSSIYEYRIDMLDIFSSNNAARDWLNFGFQRFYQEVRTGNTRIRTWEGPMSNVNFEDIKKLNYAFVNVTEAGAKKIYHLHHTAHQFSSKPALAYDYSNPNRVKRNRALLNLAGVALGFIQMPGWLKGNVDAFIESFYVKQVRTEGALVGYFESTGDQGMINRIYAQRANFYIVQ
;
A
#
# COMPACT_ATOMS: atom_id res chain seq x y z
N MET A 1 -11.28 -46.77 41.55
CA MET A 1 -10.52 -45.49 41.51
C MET A 1 -9.49 -45.42 40.39
N SER A 2 -8.81 -46.52 39.99
CA SER A 2 -7.78 -46.48 38.94
C SER A 2 -8.26 -46.08 37.53
N ARG A 3 -9.50 -46.40 37.12
CA ARG A 3 -10.01 -46.08 35.76
C ARG A 3 -10.47 -44.62 35.56
N LEU A 4 -10.78 -43.89 36.64
CA LEU A 4 -11.16 -42.48 36.57
C LEU A 4 -9.92 -41.56 36.45
N LEU A 5 -8.79 -41.96 37.04
CA LEU A 5 -7.52 -41.22 36.90
C LEU A 5 -6.93 -41.31 35.49
N THR A 6 -7.09 -42.44 34.80
CA THR A 6 -6.57 -42.61 33.44
C THR A 6 -7.35 -41.80 32.40
N LEU A 7 -8.68 -41.65 32.58
CA LEU A 7 -9.49 -40.80 31.71
C LEU A 7 -9.21 -39.30 31.93
N ALA A 8 -8.96 -38.89 33.17
CA ALA A 8 -8.61 -37.51 33.49
C ALA A 8 -7.21 -37.11 32.96
N MET A 9 -6.24 -38.03 32.99
CA MET A 9 -4.92 -37.82 32.37
C MET A 9 -4.99 -37.82 30.83
N GLY A 10 -5.85 -38.65 30.22
CA GLY A 10 -6.07 -38.64 28.77
C GLY A 10 -6.70 -37.35 28.26
N LEU A 11 -7.63 -36.76 29.02
CA LEU A 11 -8.25 -35.47 28.70
C LEU A 11 -7.31 -34.27 28.96
N ALA A 12 -6.42 -34.35 29.95
CA ALA A 12 -5.43 -33.29 30.19
C ALA A 12 -4.31 -33.27 29.13
N LEU A 13 -3.98 -34.43 28.55
CA LEU A 13 -2.97 -34.56 27.48
C LEU A 13 -3.54 -34.31 26.08
N SER A 14 -4.86 -34.35 25.88
CA SER A 14 -5.48 -34.01 24.59
C SER A 14 -5.76 -32.52 24.40
N VAL A 15 -5.68 -31.70 25.45
CA VAL A 15 -5.90 -30.23 25.39
C VAL A 15 -4.58 -29.46 25.25
N SER A 16 -3.43 -30.12 25.39
CA SER A 16 -2.11 -29.52 25.16
C SER A 16 -1.62 -29.64 23.71
N ALA A 17 -2.37 -30.33 22.84
CA ALA A 17 -2.15 -30.33 21.40
C ALA A 17 -3.00 -29.22 20.76
N PHE A 18 -2.34 -28.24 20.13
CA PHE A 18 -2.91 -27.06 19.44
C PHE A 18 -3.27 -25.84 20.31
N ALA A 19 -2.39 -25.42 21.22
CA ALA A 19 -2.18 -23.99 21.36
C ALA A 19 -1.32 -23.53 20.16
N GLN A 20 -1.94 -23.37 18.98
CA GLN A 20 -1.28 -22.61 17.92
C GLN A 20 -1.07 -21.20 18.45
N ASP A 21 0.19 -20.82 18.63
CA ASP A 21 0.57 -19.46 18.96
C ASP A 21 0.00 -18.56 17.84
N LEU A 22 -1.07 -17.82 18.13
CA LEU A 22 -1.77 -16.96 17.14
C LEU A 22 -0.79 -16.03 16.42
N SER A 23 0.32 -15.69 17.08
CA SER A 23 1.38 -14.87 16.51
C SER A 23 2.10 -15.53 15.32
N ILE A 24 2.29 -16.86 15.31
CA ILE A 24 2.93 -17.60 14.21
C ILE A 24 1.94 -18.10 13.16
N GLN A 25 0.67 -18.27 13.53
CA GLN A 25 -0.36 -18.81 12.63
C GLN A 25 -0.48 -17.97 11.35
N GLY A 26 -0.61 -16.64 11.48
CA GLY A 26 -0.70 -15.74 10.31
C GLY A 26 0.52 -15.83 9.39
N PHE A 27 1.73 -15.93 9.96
CA PHE A 27 2.95 -16.14 9.17
C PHE A 27 2.87 -17.43 8.35
N ASN A 28 2.52 -18.55 9.01
CA ASN A 28 2.44 -19.86 8.37
C ASN A 28 1.30 -19.95 7.35
N GLU A 29 0.20 -19.22 7.52
CA GLU A 29 -0.90 -19.19 6.56
C GLU A 29 -0.56 -18.42 5.28
N ARG A 30 0.36 -17.45 5.37
CA ARG A 30 0.70 -16.54 4.27
C ARG A 30 2.00 -16.88 3.56
N PHE A 31 3.01 -17.30 4.30
CA PHE A 31 4.36 -17.47 3.79
C PHE A 31 4.77 -18.93 3.73
N THR A 32 5.62 -19.25 2.76
CA THR A 32 6.29 -20.55 2.62
C THR A 32 7.79 -20.31 2.54
N LEU A 33 8.53 -21.04 3.38
CA LEU A 33 9.98 -21.07 3.33
C LEU A 33 10.39 -22.20 2.38
N VAL A 34 11.06 -21.85 1.30
CA VAL A 34 11.68 -22.82 0.40
C VAL A 34 13.07 -23.10 0.93
N LYS A 35 13.35 -24.38 1.20
CA LYS A 35 14.62 -24.84 1.72
C LYS A 35 15.34 -25.69 0.67
N ASN A 36 16.66 -25.59 0.63
CA ASN A 36 17.49 -26.49 -0.17
C ASN A 36 17.63 -27.87 0.50
N GLU A 37 18.40 -28.76 -0.13
CA GLU A 37 18.66 -30.13 0.36
C GLU A 37 19.33 -30.15 1.74
N GLN A 38 20.04 -29.09 2.11
CA GLN A 38 20.71 -28.92 3.41
C GLN A 38 19.77 -28.34 4.48
N GLY A 39 18.51 -28.05 4.15
CA GLY A 39 17.53 -27.48 5.07
C GLY A 39 17.66 -25.97 5.28
N VAL A 40 18.51 -25.29 4.51
CA VAL A 40 18.73 -23.84 4.56
C VAL A 40 17.69 -23.15 3.70
N VAL A 41 17.08 -22.09 4.21
CA VAL A 41 16.11 -21.27 3.49
C VAL A 41 16.80 -20.53 2.36
N THR A 42 16.30 -20.70 1.14
CA THR A 42 16.82 -20.03 -0.06
C THR A 42 15.87 -18.94 -0.54
N THR A 43 14.56 -19.11 -0.31
CA THR A 43 13.54 -18.19 -0.80
C THR A 43 12.35 -18.14 0.16
N VAL A 44 11.78 -16.96 0.35
CA VAL A 44 10.49 -16.77 1.03
C VAL A 44 9.43 -16.46 -0.02
N LYS A 45 8.35 -17.26 -0.06
CA LYS A 45 7.25 -17.10 -1.01
C LYS A 45 5.91 -16.81 -0.32
N LEU A 46 5.02 -16.12 -1.01
CA LEU A 46 3.59 -16.08 -0.70
C LEU A 46 2.91 -17.39 -1.10
N LYS A 47 2.06 -17.91 -0.22
CA LYS A 47 1.17 -19.04 -0.53
C LYS A 47 0.08 -18.68 -1.53
N LYS A 48 -0.37 -17.42 -1.50
CA LYS A 48 -1.39 -16.86 -2.38
C LYS A 48 -0.91 -15.52 -2.92
N ALA A 49 -0.87 -15.40 -4.24
CA ALA A 49 -0.62 -14.14 -4.92
C ALA A 49 -1.44 -14.11 -6.20
N ILE A 50 -1.88 -12.92 -6.61
CA ILE A 50 -2.39 -12.74 -7.97
C ILE A 50 -1.20 -12.85 -8.94
N THR A 51 -1.29 -13.84 -9.83
CA THR A 51 -0.28 -14.12 -10.85
C THR A 51 -0.70 -13.65 -12.23
N ARG A 52 -1.99 -13.36 -12.42
CA ARG A 52 -2.56 -12.88 -13.67
C ARG A 52 -3.33 -11.60 -13.44
N PHE A 53 -2.92 -10.57 -14.15
CA PHE A 53 -3.45 -9.23 -14.00
C PHE A 53 -4.35 -8.89 -15.17
N THR A 54 -5.51 -8.30 -14.84
CA THR A 54 -6.53 -7.86 -15.79
C THR A 54 -6.93 -6.44 -15.47
N ILE A 55 -6.99 -5.59 -16.47
CA ILE A 55 -7.17 -4.14 -16.33
C ILE A 55 -8.64 -3.78 -16.31
N LYS A 56 -9.49 -4.55 -17.00
CA LYS A 56 -10.92 -4.29 -17.13
C LYS A 56 -11.64 -4.06 -15.79
N PRO A 57 -11.47 -4.88 -14.74
CA PRO A 57 -12.12 -4.64 -13.45
C PRO A 57 -11.79 -3.26 -12.87
N PHE A 58 -10.55 -2.80 -13.05
CA PHE A 58 -10.13 -1.48 -12.58
C PHE A 58 -10.79 -0.35 -13.35
N ILE A 59 -10.81 -0.44 -14.69
CA ILE A 59 -11.48 0.57 -15.54
C ILE A 59 -12.96 0.68 -15.18
N GLU A 60 -13.65 -0.45 -15.00
CA GLU A 60 -15.07 -0.46 -14.59
C GLU A 60 -15.27 0.11 -13.18
N GLN A 61 -14.34 -0.15 -12.26
CA GLN A 61 -14.38 0.47 -10.93
C GLN A 61 -14.29 2.00 -11.04
N LEU A 62 -13.30 2.54 -11.76
CA LEU A 62 -13.14 3.99 -11.94
C LEU A 62 -14.39 4.63 -12.56
N LYS A 63 -15.00 3.96 -13.55
CA LYS A 63 -16.24 4.39 -14.18
C LYS A 63 -17.39 4.44 -13.17
N ASN A 64 -17.54 3.42 -12.34
CA ASN A 64 -18.60 3.34 -11.34
C ASN A 64 -18.41 4.37 -10.23
N ASP A 65 -17.17 4.57 -9.77
CA ASP A 65 -16.84 5.55 -8.73
C ASP A 65 -17.16 6.98 -9.23
N LEU A 66 -16.79 7.33 -10.47
CA LEU A 66 -17.15 8.63 -11.07
C LEU A 66 -18.66 8.82 -11.20
N ARG A 67 -19.40 7.78 -11.63
CA ARG A 67 -20.86 7.85 -11.75
C ARG A 67 -21.55 8.00 -10.40
N LEU A 68 -21.00 7.36 -9.37
CA LEU A 68 -21.52 7.50 -8.01
C LEU A 68 -21.38 8.95 -7.54
N GLU A 69 -20.21 9.58 -7.72
CA GLU A 69 -20.04 10.99 -7.34
C GLU A 69 -20.88 11.94 -8.18
N GLN A 70 -21.03 11.70 -9.50
CA GLN A 70 -21.97 12.48 -10.31
C GLN A 70 -23.39 12.41 -9.74
N LYS A 71 -23.83 11.22 -9.31
CA LYS A 71 -25.14 11.04 -8.68
C LYS A 71 -25.24 11.75 -7.33
N ASN A 72 -24.18 11.75 -6.53
CA ASN A 72 -24.15 12.46 -5.25
C ASN A 72 -24.31 13.98 -5.46
N PHE A 73 -23.67 14.52 -6.50
CA PHE A 73 -23.73 15.96 -6.81
C PHE A 73 -25.00 16.38 -7.56
N MET A 74 -25.71 15.48 -8.24
CA MET A 74 -26.92 15.81 -9.03
C MET A 74 -28.03 16.51 -8.23
N ASN A 75 -28.12 16.29 -6.93
CA ASN A 75 -29.15 16.87 -6.06
C ASN A 75 -28.66 18.09 -5.28
N LEU A 76 -27.42 18.52 -5.51
CA LEU A 76 -26.80 19.64 -4.81
C LEU A 76 -26.66 20.82 -5.77
N THR A 77 -26.81 22.03 -5.25
CA THR A 77 -26.41 23.25 -5.95
C THR A 77 -24.87 23.33 -6.03
N ASP A 78 -24.35 24.09 -7.00
CA ASP A 78 -22.90 24.27 -7.16
C ASP A 78 -22.21 24.73 -5.86
N SER A 79 -22.85 25.63 -5.11
CA SER A 79 -22.33 26.10 -3.82
C SER A 79 -22.30 25.00 -2.75
N GLN A 80 -23.27 24.08 -2.76
CA GLN A 80 -23.29 22.94 -1.83
C GLN A 80 -22.23 21.90 -2.20
N VAL A 81 -22.03 21.64 -3.51
CA VAL A 81 -20.96 20.78 -3.98
C VAL A 81 -19.60 21.35 -3.59
N GLU A 82 -19.40 22.66 -3.80
CA GLU A 82 -18.15 23.34 -3.42
C GLU A 82 -17.90 23.26 -1.91
N ALA A 83 -18.92 23.53 -1.08
CA ALA A 83 -18.82 23.43 0.36
C ALA A 83 -18.51 22.00 0.85
N GLU A 84 -19.10 20.98 0.22
CA GLU A 84 -18.79 19.58 0.55
C GLU A 84 -17.35 19.24 0.16
N ILE A 85 -16.88 19.66 -1.01
CA ILE A 85 -15.49 19.48 -1.43
C ILE A 85 -14.54 20.18 -0.47
N ASP A 86 -14.83 21.41 -0.06
CA ASP A 86 -14.00 22.16 0.87
C ASP A 86 -13.92 21.48 2.24
N ASP A 87 -15.05 21.06 2.81
CA ASP A 87 -15.07 20.31 4.07
C ASP A 87 -14.23 19.03 3.99
N MET A 88 -14.34 18.31 2.87
CA MET A 88 -13.52 17.13 2.62
C MET A 88 -12.02 17.46 2.55
N LEU A 89 -11.64 18.52 1.83
CA LEU A 89 -10.24 18.95 1.71
C LEU A 89 -9.69 19.42 3.05
N TYR A 90 -10.42 20.24 3.80
CA TYR A 90 -10.03 20.65 5.15
C TYR A 90 -9.89 19.45 6.09
N GLY A 91 -10.78 18.47 5.97
CA GLY A 91 -10.70 17.19 6.68
C GLY A 91 -9.44 16.37 6.38
N MET A 92 -8.79 16.61 5.24
CA MET A 92 -7.48 16.05 4.85
C MET A 92 -6.30 16.95 5.21
N GLY A 93 -6.56 18.13 5.80
CA GLY A 93 -5.54 19.15 6.09
C GLY A 93 -5.14 19.98 4.88
N LEU A 94 -5.95 19.99 3.83
CA LEU A 94 -5.78 20.82 2.64
C LEU A 94 -6.58 22.10 2.78
N ASP A 95 -5.94 23.23 2.53
CA ASP A 95 -6.60 24.52 2.41
C ASP A 95 -6.36 25.07 1.00
N PRO A 96 -7.34 24.93 0.08
CA PRO A 96 -7.23 25.40 -1.30
C PRO A 96 -7.26 26.93 -1.44
N TYR A 97 -7.38 27.68 -0.33
CA TYR A 97 -7.38 29.14 -0.31
C TYR A 97 -6.15 29.73 0.40
N SER A 98 -5.37 28.90 1.08
CA SER A 98 -4.17 29.33 1.81
C SER A 98 -3.06 29.82 0.88
N LYS A 99 -2.11 30.61 1.40
CA LYS A 99 -0.87 30.94 0.67
C LYS A 99 0.28 29.97 1.01
N ALA A 100 -0.03 28.82 1.58
CA ALA A 100 0.97 27.85 2.03
C ALA A 100 1.52 27.01 0.86
N GLN A 101 2.62 26.30 1.10
CA GLN A 101 3.13 25.28 0.18
C GLN A 101 2.08 24.17 0.00
N GLY A 102 1.88 23.71 -1.24
CA GLY A 102 0.85 22.74 -1.59
C GLY A 102 -0.51 23.33 -1.97
N ASN A 103 -0.68 24.65 -1.87
CA ASN A 103 -1.95 25.29 -2.22
C ASN A 103 -2.28 25.12 -3.71
N GLN A 104 -1.31 25.27 -4.61
CA GLN A 104 -1.57 25.13 -6.04
C GLN A 104 -2.09 23.72 -6.36
N GLU A 105 -1.53 22.70 -5.74
CA GLU A 105 -1.96 21.32 -5.89
C GLU A 105 -3.33 21.08 -5.25
N ALA A 106 -3.58 21.63 -4.05
CA ALA A 106 -4.90 21.57 -3.41
C ALA A 106 -6.00 22.23 -4.26
N GLN A 107 -5.70 23.38 -4.88
CA GLN A 107 -6.58 24.06 -5.83
C GLN A 107 -6.86 23.20 -7.06
N LYS A 108 -5.85 22.54 -7.62
CA LYS A 108 -6.05 21.63 -8.77
C LYS A 108 -6.84 20.39 -8.41
N ILE A 109 -6.65 19.84 -7.20
CA ILE A 109 -7.52 18.78 -6.69
C ILE A 109 -8.96 19.29 -6.60
N LYS A 110 -9.19 20.47 -6.00
CA LYS A 110 -10.53 21.08 -5.92
C LYS A 110 -11.17 21.27 -7.29
N GLU A 111 -10.45 21.91 -8.23
CA GLU A 111 -10.92 22.12 -9.60
C GLU A 111 -11.27 20.79 -10.29
N SER A 112 -10.47 19.74 -10.08
CA SER A 112 -10.73 18.41 -10.63
C SER A 112 -12.01 17.79 -10.10
N LEU A 113 -12.25 17.89 -8.79
CA LEU A 113 -13.45 17.37 -8.15
C LEU A 113 -14.69 18.15 -8.58
N LEU A 114 -14.61 19.48 -8.66
CA LEU A 114 -15.68 20.35 -9.16
C LEU A 114 -16.03 20.08 -10.63
N ASN A 115 -15.08 19.56 -11.41
CA ASN A 115 -15.32 19.23 -12.81
C ASN A 115 -16.04 17.88 -13.02
N ILE A 116 -16.16 17.03 -11.98
CA ILE A 116 -16.79 15.69 -12.10
C ILE A 116 -18.19 15.72 -12.73
N PRO A 117 -19.12 16.62 -12.36
CA PRO A 117 -20.45 16.71 -12.97
C PRO A 117 -20.42 16.92 -14.49
N ASN A 118 -19.38 17.59 -15.00
CA ASN A 118 -19.25 17.95 -16.41
C ASN A 118 -18.61 16.84 -17.26
N ILE A 119 -18.14 15.76 -16.64
CA ILE A 119 -17.47 14.67 -17.33
C ILE A 119 -18.48 13.78 -18.07
N ASN A 120 -18.26 13.57 -19.38
CA ASN A 120 -19.03 12.56 -20.13
C ASN A 120 -18.48 11.15 -19.90
N VAL A 121 -18.76 10.60 -18.71
CA VAL A 121 -18.19 9.32 -18.25
C VAL A 121 -18.49 8.17 -19.21
N ASN A 122 -19.73 8.05 -19.71
CA ASN A 122 -20.10 6.91 -20.55
C ASN A 122 -19.36 6.90 -21.88
N ASN A 123 -19.31 8.05 -22.57
CA ASN A 123 -18.64 8.10 -23.88
C ASN A 123 -17.13 7.96 -23.73
N THR A 124 -16.52 8.66 -22.77
CA THR A 124 -15.06 8.58 -22.57
C THR A 124 -14.63 7.17 -22.19
N PHE A 125 -15.33 6.48 -21.29
CA PHE A 125 -14.96 5.10 -20.93
C PHE A 125 -15.27 4.09 -22.03
N ALA A 126 -16.27 4.33 -22.88
CA ALA A 126 -16.50 3.52 -24.07
C ALA A 126 -15.32 3.66 -25.06
N GLU A 127 -14.82 4.88 -25.27
CA GLU A 127 -13.62 5.13 -26.09
C GLU A 127 -12.38 4.47 -25.49
N VAL A 128 -12.18 4.58 -24.16
CA VAL A 128 -11.06 3.92 -23.46
C VAL A 128 -11.09 2.41 -23.69
N LEU A 129 -12.26 1.77 -23.62
CA LEU A 129 -12.41 0.32 -23.77
C LEU A 129 -12.50 -0.17 -25.22
N ALA A 130 -12.61 0.73 -26.20
CA ALA A 130 -12.77 0.35 -27.61
C ALA A 130 -11.55 -0.41 -28.19
N PRO A 131 -10.28 -0.01 -27.92
CA PRO A 131 -9.10 -0.71 -28.41
C PRO A 131 -8.81 -2.01 -27.63
N LYS A 132 -9.67 -3.02 -27.80
CA LYS A 132 -9.56 -4.31 -27.08
C LYS A 132 -8.22 -5.00 -27.28
N ASP A 133 -7.67 -4.94 -28.48
CA ASP A 133 -6.38 -5.58 -28.81
C ASP A 133 -5.21 -4.90 -28.11
N PHE A 134 -5.22 -3.58 -27.99
CA PHE A 134 -4.23 -2.82 -27.22
C PHE A 134 -4.22 -3.25 -25.74
N TRP A 135 -5.39 -3.30 -25.10
CA TRP A 135 -5.47 -3.72 -23.70
C TRP A 135 -5.04 -5.17 -23.49
N LYS A 136 -5.43 -6.06 -24.41
CA LYS A 136 -5.03 -7.47 -24.36
C LYS A 136 -3.51 -7.63 -24.54
N GLU A 137 -2.90 -6.88 -25.45
CA GLU A 137 -1.46 -6.90 -25.65
C GLU A 137 -0.72 -6.34 -24.42
N PHE A 138 -1.21 -5.24 -23.85
CA PHE A 138 -0.65 -4.69 -22.62
C PHE A 138 -0.74 -5.67 -21.45
N GLU A 139 -1.90 -6.29 -21.22
CA GLU A 139 -2.07 -7.35 -20.21
C GLU A 139 -1.10 -8.51 -20.47
N THR A 140 -0.92 -8.92 -21.73
CA THR A 140 -0.03 -10.03 -22.09
C THR A 140 1.43 -9.69 -21.77
N LYS A 141 1.94 -8.57 -22.27
CA LYS A 141 3.32 -8.12 -22.01
C LYS A 141 3.58 -7.88 -20.53
N LEU A 142 2.59 -7.36 -19.82
CA LEU A 142 2.70 -7.13 -18.38
C LEU A 142 2.79 -8.48 -17.65
N ASN A 143 1.89 -9.43 -17.92
CA ASN A 143 1.94 -10.75 -17.32
C ASN A 143 3.25 -11.50 -17.65
N GLU A 144 3.76 -11.39 -18.88
CA GLU A 144 5.07 -11.93 -19.28
C GLU A 144 6.22 -11.27 -18.51
N ALA A 145 6.22 -9.94 -18.38
CA ALA A 145 7.23 -9.22 -17.60
C ALA A 145 7.28 -9.70 -16.14
N PHE A 146 6.12 -10.05 -15.58
CA PHE A 146 6.00 -10.60 -14.23
C PHE A 146 6.41 -12.08 -14.12
N GLN A 147 6.45 -12.85 -15.21
CA GLN A 147 7.03 -14.20 -15.16
C GLN A 147 8.54 -14.17 -14.88
N PHE A 148 9.25 -13.11 -15.28
CA PHE A 148 10.68 -12.94 -14.97
C PHE A 148 10.93 -12.72 -13.47
N VAL A 149 9.94 -12.26 -12.72
CA VAL A 149 10.01 -12.05 -11.28
C VAL A 149 8.74 -12.63 -10.67
N ASP A 150 8.76 -13.95 -10.42
CA ASP A 150 7.64 -14.68 -9.80
C ASP A 150 6.98 -13.82 -8.70
N PRO A 151 5.70 -13.42 -8.87
CA PRO A 151 5.03 -12.52 -7.95
C PRO A 151 4.85 -13.12 -6.55
N THR A 152 5.02 -14.43 -6.42
CA THR A 152 5.00 -15.11 -5.12
C THR A 152 6.31 -14.97 -4.37
N ILE A 153 7.47 -14.84 -5.04
CA ILE A 153 8.77 -14.75 -4.37
C ILE A 153 8.87 -13.40 -3.69
N LEU A 154 8.89 -13.33 -2.36
CA LEU A 154 9.08 -12.07 -1.63
C LEU A 154 10.54 -11.75 -1.38
N ALA A 155 11.36 -12.77 -1.18
CA ALA A 155 12.78 -12.61 -0.90
C ALA A 155 13.55 -13.81 -1.46
N ASN A 156 14.68 -13.52 -2.07
CA ASN A 156 15.69 -14.49 -2.47
C ASN A 156 16.95 -14.25 -1.60
N LEU A 157 17.40 -15.29 -0.90
CA LEU A 157 18.51 -15.19 0.06
C LEU A 157 19.87 -15.51 -0.61
N GLU A 158 19.86 -16.09 -1.81
CA GLU A 158 21.04 -16.57 -2.52
C GLU A 158 21.58 -15.56 -3.54
N ASP A 159 20.69 -14.79 -4.19
CA ASP A 159 21.05 -13.79 -5.21
C ASP A 159 20.76 -12.35 -4.69
N PRO A 160 21.80 -11.60 -4.29
CA PRO A 160 21.67 -10.19 -3.88
C PRO A 160 21.22 -9.23 -4.98
N ARG A 161 21.04 -9.69 -6.23
CA ARG A 161 20.58 -8.88 -7.36
C ARG A 161 19.34 -9.47 -8.02
N PHE A 162 18.64 -10.36 -7.31
CA PHE A 162 17.47 -11.06 -7.83
C PHE A 162 16.42 -10.08 -8.38
N PHE A 163 16.11 -9.00 -7.66
CA PHE A 163 15.08 -8.04 -8.09
C PHE A 163 15.60 -6.93 -8.99
N TYR A 164 16.91 -6.76 -9.12
CA TYR A 164 17.51 -5.76 -10.03
C TYR A 164 17.07 -5.96 -11.49
N LYS A 165 16.71 -7.19 -11.89
CA LYS A 165 16.22 -7.54 -13.24
C LYS A 165 14.81 -7.02 -13.58
N ARG A 166 14.11 -6.34 -12.65
CA ARG A 166 12.76 -5.76 -12.83
C ARG A 166 12.63 -4.66 -13.90
N GLN A 167 13.70 -4.27 -14.60
CA GLN A 167 13.62 -3.28 -15.69
C GLN A 167 12.57 -3.63 -16.75
N VAL A 168 12.18 -4.90 -16.86
CA VAL A 168 11.22 -5.38 -17.85
C VAL A 168 9.83 -4.75 -17.64
N THR A 169 9.33 -4.60 -16.40
CA THR A 169 7.98 -4.05 -16.18
C THR A 169 7.89 -2.57 -16.51
N TYR A 170 8.92 -1.79 -16.16
CA TYR A 170 9.01 -0.38 -16.52
C TYR A 170 9.02 -0.19 -18.05
N ARG A 171 9.78 -1.02 -18.78
CA ARG A 171 9.79 -0.98 -20.25
C ARG A 171 8.41 -1.27 -20.86
N VAL A 172 7.64 -2.18 -20.25
CA VAL A 172 6.26 -2.45 -20.68
C VAL A 172 5.36 -1.23 -20.44
N VAL A 173 5.49 -0.54 -19.30
CA VAL A 173 4.74 0.70 -19.02
C VAL A 173 5.07 1.80 -20.03
N VAL A 174 6.36 2.04 -20.30
CA VAL A 174 6.80 3.04 -21.29
C VAL A 174 6.26 2.71 -22.67
N TRP A 175 6.39 1.45 -23.11
CA TRP A 175 5.80 0.98 -24.37
C TRP A 175 4.29 1.21 -24.42
N ALA A 176 3.56 0.88 -23.34
CA ALA A 176 2.10 1.01 -23.30
C ALA A 176 1.67 2.48 -23.41
N LEU A 177 2.38 3.41 -22.75
CA LEU A 177 2.14 4.85 -22.86
C LEU A 177 2.39 5.38 -24.27
N GLU A 178 3.43 4.88 -24.95
CA GLU A 178 3.71 5.23 -26.36
C GLU A 178 2.64 4.70 -27.31
N GLN A 179 2.16 3.47 -27.12
CA GLN A 179 1.07 2.93 -27.93
C GLN A 179 -0.27 3.63 -27.64
N ALA A 180 -0.55 3.98 -26.38
CA ALA A 180 -1.77 4.70 -26.00
C ALA A 180 -1.92 6.00 -26.80
N LYS A 181 -0.83 6.76 -26.98
CA LYS A 181 -0.81 7.99 -27.80
C LYS A 181 -1.23 7.75 -29.27
N LYS A 182 -1.03 6.55 -29.79
CA LYS A 182 -1.42 6.17 -31.17
C LYS A 182 -2.86 5.69 -31.26
N HIS A 183 -3.38 5.09 -30.19
CA HIS A 183 -4.73 4.52 -30.16
C HIS A 183 -5.81 5.48 -29.68
N PHE A 184 -5.46 6.47 -28.86
CA PHE A 184 -6.42 7.42 -28.27
C PHE A 184 -6.17 8.83 -28.79
N ALA A 185 -7.01 9.28 -29.73
CA ALA A 185 -6.97 10.65 -30.26
C ALA A 185 -7.64 11.67 -29.32
N ASN A 186 -8.62 11.23 -28.54
CA ASN A 186 -9.31 12.06 -27.56
C ASN A 186 -8.45 12.22 -26.30
N VAL A 187 -8.13 13.47 -25.93
CA VAL A 187 -7.23 13.80 -24.80
C VAL A 187 -7.73 13.21 -23.47
N PRO A 188 -8.99 13.42 -23.05
CA PRO A 188 -9.59 12.71 -21.93
C PRO A 188 -9.40 11.18 -21.94
N ALA A 189 -9.68 10.51 -23.06
CA ALA A 189 -9.54 9.06 -23.16
C ALA A 189 -8.06 8.63 -23.02
N LEU A 190 -7.14 9.35 -23.68
CA LEU A 190 -5.70 9.13 -23.56
C LEU A 190 -5.22 9.33 -22.12
N ASN A 191 -5.70 10.36 -21.44
CA ASN A 191 -5.33 10.66 -20.06
C ASN A 191 -5.80 9.57 -19.10
N ILE A 192 -7.02 9.06 -19.25
CA ILE A 192 -7.53 7.94 -18.46
C ILE A 192 -6.73 6.67 -18.76
N ALA A 193 -6.48 6.37 -20.04
CA ALA A 193 -5.68 5.20 -20.41
C ALA A 193 -4.27 5.27 -19.80
N SER A 194 -3.64 6.44 -19.86
CA SER A 194 -2.32 6.69 -19.26
C SER A 194 -2.34 6.50 -17.75
N PHE A 195 -3.35 7.07 -17.07
CA PHE A 195 -3.55 6.89 -15.63
C PHE A 195 -3.72 5.41 -15.28
N VAL A 196 -4.54 4.67 -16.03
CA VAL A 196 -4.79 3.24 -15.81
C VAL A 196 -3.51 2.41 -15.98
N ILE A 197 -2.72 2.68 -17.03
CA ILE A 197 -1.45 1.98 -17.29
C ILE A 197 -0.49 2.14 -16.10
N VAL A 198 -0.29 3.37 -15.64
CA VAL A 198 0.63 3.67 -14.53
C VAL A 198 0.09 3.08 -13.22
N ARG A 199 -1.18 3.32 -12.90
CA ARG A 199 -1.77 2.90 -11.64
C ARG A 199 -1.84 1.37 -11.50
N VAL A 200 -2.12 0.64 -12.57
CA VAL A 200 -2.07 -0.84 -12.55
C VAL A 200 -0.66 -1.30 -12.21
N HIS A 201 0.37 -0.77 -12.88
CA HIS A 201 1.76 -1.10 -12.56
C HIS A 201 2.08 -0.81 -11.07
N ASP A 202 1.69 0.37 -10.57
CA ASP A 202 1.96 0.73 -9.18
C ASP A 202 1.23 -0.16 -8.19
N MET A 203 -0.02 -0.52 -8.45
CA MET A 203 -0.78 -1.44 -7.61
C MET A 203 -0.12 -2.84 -7.54
N MET A 204 0.49 -3.29 -8.63
CA MET A 204 1.24 -4.55 -8.63
C MET A 204 2.49 -4.46 -7.74
N MET A 205 3.23 -3.36 -7.84
CA MET A 205 4.41 -3.13 -7.00
C MET A 205 4.02 -2.95 -5.52
N GLU A 206 2.89 -2.27 -5.26
CA GLU A 206 2.30 -2.10 -3.93
C GLU A 206 1.97 -3.43 -3.26
N GLN A 207 1.47 -4.44 -4.00
CA GLN A 207 1.17 -5.77 -3.45
C GLN A 207 2.39 -6.40 -2.79
N ARG A 208 3.54 -6.37 -3.48
CA ARG A 208 4.78 -6.93 -2.93
C ARG A 208 5.30 -6.12 -1.74
N HIS A 209 5.30 -4.80 -1.84
CA HIS A 209 5.68 -3.93 -0.72
C HIS A 209 4.79 -4.15 0.51
N PHE A 210 3.49 -4.35 0.31
CA PHE A 210 2.54 -4.68 1.36
C PHE A 210 2.98 -5.94 2.09
N HIS A 211 3.20 -7.04 1.37
CA HIS A 211 3.62 -8.30 1.99
C HIS A 211 5.05 -8.25 2.55
N HIS A 212 5.93 -7.42 2.00
CA HIS A 212 7.24 -7.14 2.61
C HIS A 212 7.10 -6.50 3.99
N ASN A 213 6.28 -5.46 4.12
CA ASN A 213 6.08 -4.80 5.42
C ASN A 213 5.36 -5.72 6.43
N MET A 214 4.47 -6.59 5.96
CA MET A 214 3.89 -7.65 6.78
C MET A 214 4.96 -8.64 7.29
N LEU A 215 5.86 -9.08 6.42
CA LEU A 215 6.96 -9.95 6.78
C LEU A 215 7.92 -9.29 7.79
N LEU A 216 8.22 -8.00 7.61
CA LEU A 216 9.02 -7.20 8.55
C LEU A 216 8.38 -7.11 9.94
N HIS A 217 7.05 -7.02 10.04
CA HIS A 217 6.34 -7.09 11.33
C HIS A 217 6.60 -8.42 12.04
N TYR A 218 6.53 -9.55 11.33
CA TYR A 218 6.83 -10.86 11.92
C TYR A 218 8.28 -10.97 12.38
N PHE A 219 9.24 -10.42 11.60
CA PHE A 219 10.65 -10.37 12.02
C PHE A 219 10.92 -9.45 13.20
N GLU A 220 10.14 -8.37 13.39
CA GLU A 220 10.23 -7.55 14.61
C GLU A 220 9.64 -8.28 15.83
N SER A 221 8.54 -9.01 15.62
CA SER A 221 7.68 -9.48 16.72
C SER A 221 8.00 -10.89 17.20
N LEU A 222 8.65 -11.71 16.38
CA LEU A 222 8.91 -13.12 16.66
C LEU A 222 10.40 -13.45 16.61
N PRO A 223 10.89 -14.30 17.52
CA PRO A 223 12.23 -14.86 17.41
C PRO A 223 12.34 -15.73 16.16
N GLU A 224 13.51 -15.71 15.52
CA GLU A 224 13.77 -16.36 14.23
C GLU A 224 13.51 -17.87 14.28
N SER A 225 13.80 -18.50 15.41
CA SER A 225 13.55 -19.93 15.63
C SER A 225 12.06 -20.30 15.56
N LYS A 226 11.15 -19.43 15.99
CA LYS A 226 9.70 -19.65 15.85
C LYS A 226 9.23 -19.57 14.40
N LEU A 227 9.94 -18.80 13.57
CA LEU A 227 9.68 -18.69 12.13
C LEU A 227 10.26 -19.88 11.37
N GLY A 228 11.04 -20.76 12.02
CA GLY A 228 11.73 -21.87 11.36
C GLY A 228 12.95 -21.42 10.55
N MET A 229 13.54 -20.28 10.93
CA MET A 229 14.68 -19.63 10.30
C MET A 229 15.81 -19.40 11.30
N THR A 230 17.03 -19.32 10.81
CA THR A 230 18.19 -18.81 11.55
C THR A 230 18.23 -17.29 11.49
N LYS A 231 19.02 -16.68 12.37
CA LYS A 231 19.27 -15.24 12.34
C LYS A 231 19.82 -14.78 10.98
N GLU A 232 20.80 -15.49 10.42
CA GLU A 232 21.39 -15.11 9.12
C GLU A 232 20.37 -15.18 7.98
N GLU A 233 19.47 -16.17 8.01
CA GLU A 233 18.40 -16.28 7.01
C GLU A 233 17.42 -15.11 7.10
N VAL A 234 17.04 -14.70 8.32
CA VAL A 234 16.20 -13.51 8.52
C VAL A 234 16.92 -12.26 8.04
N ASP A 235 18.18 -12.07 8.42
CA ASP A 235 18.98 -10.90 8.03
C ASP A 235 19.11 -10.79 6.48
N ARG A 236 19.40 -11.90 5.79
CA ARG A 236 19.42 -11.95 4.32
C ARG A 236 18.04 -11.72 3.70
N THR A 237 16.97 -12.21 4.34
CA THR A 237 15.60 -11.96 3.88
C THR A 237 15.27 -10.48 3.94
N VAL A 238 15.62 -9.81 5.05
CA VAL A 238 15.45 -8.37 5.20
C VAL A 238 16.28 -7.63 4.14
N SER A 239 17.52 -8.03 3.88
CA SER A 239 18.32 -7.45 2.80
C SER A 239 17.70 -7.60 1.43
N SER A 240 17.10 -8.77 1.13
CA SER A 240 16.34 -8.99 -0.11
C SER A 240 15.14 -8.06 -0.25
N ILE A 241 14.40 -7.84 0.84
CA ILE A 241 13.30 -6.87 0.89
C ILE A 241 13.80 -5.45 0.58
N TYR A 242 14.92 -5.04 1.17
CA TYR A 242 15.46 -3.69 0.96
C TYR A 242 16.16 -3.52 -0.39
N GLU A 243 16.71 -4.58 -0.98
CA GLU A 243 17.24 -4.55 -2.34
C GLU A 243 16.13 -4.32 -3.36
N TYR A 244 14.98 -4.99 -3.18
CA TYR A 244 13.78 -4.69 -3.94
C TYR A 244 13.34 -3.23 -3.80
N ARG A 245 13.70 -2.50 -2.74
CA ARG A 245 13.31 -1.09 -2.55
C ARG A 245 14.28 -0.09 -3.17
N ILE A 246 15.45 -0.53 -3.65
CA ILE A 246 16.42 0.35 -4.29
C ILE A 246 15.79 0.98 -5.54
N ASP A 247 16.21 2.16 -5.96
CA ASP A 247 15.75 2.71 -7.25
C ASP A 247 16.35 1.89 -8.42
N MET A 248 15.66 1.82 -9.56
CA MET A 248 16.16 1.06 -10.71
C MET A 248 17.50 1.60 -11.25
N LEU A 249 17.74 2.91 -11.11
CA LEU A 249 18.95 3.57 -11.60
C LEU A 249 20.05 3.65 -10.54
N ASP A 250 19.76 3.30 -9.28
CA ASP A 250 20.73 3.36 -8.18
C ASP A 250 21.60 2.11 -8.11
N ILE A 251 22.50 1.99 -9.09
CA ILE A 251 23.47 0.90 -9.17
C ILE A 251 24.43 0.87 -7.97
N PHE A 252 24.71 2.03 -7.36
CA PHE A 252 25.62 2.11 -6.22
C PHE A 252 25.00 1.46 -4.98
N SER A 253 23.73 1.73 -4.69
CA SER A 253 23.02 1.04 -3.62
C SER A 253 22.91 -0.46 -3.88
N SER A 254 22.65 -0.88 -5.13
CA SER A 254 22.61 -2.31 -5.48
C SER A 254 23.98 -3.00 -5.28
N ASN A 255 25.07 -2.34 -5.65
CA ASN A 255 26.43 -2.82 -5.38
C ASN A 255 26.73 -2.90 -3.88
N ASN A 256 26.27 -1.93 -3.09
CA ASN A 256 26.40 -1.95 -1.65
C ASN A 256 25.61 -3.11 -1.02
N ALA A 257 24.41 -3.40 -1.54
CA ALA A 257 23.62 -4.55 -1.12
C ALA A 257 24.36 -5.87 -1.37
N ALA A 258 24.92 -6.04 -2.58
CA ALA A 258 25.69 -7.23 -2.92
C ALA A 258 26.95 -7.40 -2.05
N ARG A 259 27.63 -6.31 -1.70
CA ARG A 259 28.86 -6.36 -0.87
C ARG A 259 28.57 -6.66 0.60
N ASP A 260 27.48 -6.13 1.14
CA ASP A 260 27.15 -6.20 2.57
C ASP A 260 25.79 -6.88 2.79
N TRP A 261 25.57 -8.01 2.10
CA TRP A 261 24.24 -8.63 2.02
C TRP A 261 23.65 -9.03 3.37
N LEU A 262 24.48 -9.40 4.34
CA LEU A 262 23.99 -9.76 5.66
C LEU A 262 23.46 -8.54 6.43
N ASN A 263 24.10 -7.37 6.32
CA ASN A 263 23.75 -6.21 7.14
C ASN A 263 22.92 -5.16 6.39
N PHE A 264 22.90 -5.18 5.06
CA PHE A 264 22.33 -4.13 4.22
C PHE A 264 20.87 -3.78 4.57
N GLY A 265 19.99 -4.79 4.64
CA GLY A 265 18.59 -4.59 5.00
C GLY A 265 18.41 -4.43 6.49
N PHE A 266 19.09 -5.24 7.30
CA PHE A 266 18.98 -5.22 8.75
C PHE A 266 19.25 -3.81 9.32
N GLN A 267 20.34 -3.15 8.88
CA GLN A 267 20.68 -1.81 9.35
C GLN A 267 19.58 -0.78 9.01
N ARG A 268 19.00 -0.86 7.80
CA ARG A 268 17.92 0.02 7.35
C ARG A 268 16.63 -0.23 8.12
N PHE A 269 16.27 -1.50 8.32
CA PHE A 269 15.09 -1.85 9.08
C PHE A 269 15.17 -1.34 10.53
N TYR A 270 16.27 -1.59 11.22
CA TYR A 270 16.43 -1.11 12.59
C TYR A 270 16.62 0.42 12.66
N GLN A 271 17.07 1.07 11.59
CA GLN A 271 17.01 2.53 11.51
C GLN A 271 15.55 3.01 11.51
N GLU A 272 14.65 2.39 10.74
CA GLU A 272 13.21 2.68 10.80
C GLU A 272 12.65 2.43 12.21
N VAL A 273 12.96 1.30 12.84
CA VAL A 273 12.52 1.00 14.22
C VAL A 273 12.98 2.09 15.20
N ARG A 274 14.25 2.51 15.14
CA ARG A 274 14.79 3.59 16.00
C ARG A 274 14.14 4.94 15.74
N THR A 275 13.90 5.28 14.48
CA THR A 275 13.19 6.51 14.09
C THR A 275 11.78 6.52 14.66
N GLY A 276 11.05 5.41 14.54
CA GLY A 276 9.70 5.27 15.10
C GLY A 276 9.66 5.41 16.61
N ASN A 277 10.56 4.71 17.32
CA ASN A 277 10.68 4.82 18.78
C ASN A 277 11.07 6.25 19.22
N THR A 278 11.90 6.94 18.45
CA THR A 278 12.27 8.34 18.73
C THR A 278 11.08 9.27 18.56
N ARG A 279 10.28 9.07 17.51
CA ARG A 279 9.06 9.85 17.29
C ARG A 279 8.02 9.65 18.39
N ILE A 280 7.84 8.42 18.88
CA ILE A 280 6.98 8.13 20.04
C ILE A 280 7.43 8.95 21.26
N ARG A 281 8.73 8.91 21.60
CA ARG A 281 9.28 9.69 22.72
C ARG A 281 9.08 11.19 22.54
N THR A 282 9.15 11.71 21.31
CA THR A 282 8.85 13.12 21.02
C THR A 282 7.37 13.44 21.27
N TRP A 283 6.46 12.55 20.89
CA TRP A 283 5.02 12.74 21.10
C TRP A 283 4.59 12.61 22.57
N GLU A 284 5.28 11.78 23.34
CA GLU A 284 5.11 11.67 24.81
C GLU A 284 5.75 12.85 25.56
N GLY A 285 6.63 13.60 24.90
CA GLY A 285 7.42 14.66 25.54
C GLY A 285 6.61 15.93 25.82
N PRO A 286 7.04 16.74 26.81
CA PRO A 286 6.35 17.98 27.21
C PRO A 286 6.37 19.07 26.14
N MET A 287 7.22 18.94 25.11
CA MET A 287 7.30 19.85 23.96
C MET A 287 6.59 19.29 22.72
N SER A 288 5.77 18.25 22.88
CA SER A 288 5.00 17.68 21.77
C SER A 288 4.07 18.73 21.15
N ASN A 289 4.04 18.78 19.83
CA ASN A 289 3.11 19.60 19.06
C ASN A 289 1.81 18.84 18.73
N VAL A 290 1.62 17.64 19.30
CA VAL A 290 0.42 16.82 19.16
C VAL A 290 -0.14 16.49 20.53
N ASN A 291 -1.46 16.50 20.65
CA ASN A 291 -2.18 16.18 21.88
C ASN A 291 -2.59 14.70 21.87
N PHE A 292 -1.60 13.82 21.92
CA PHE A 292 -1.81 12.37 21.93
C PHE A 292 -1.73 11.83 23.37
N GLU A 293 -2.70 10.99 23.70
CA GLU A 293 -2.80 10.25 24.96
C GLU A 293 -2.75 8.75 24.66
N ASP A 294 -2.54 7.91 25.69
CA ASP A 294 -2.55 6.44 25.60
C ASP A 294 -1.71 5.85 24.44
N ILE A 295 -0.53 6.42 24.21
CA ILE A 295 0.33 6.06 23.09
C ILE A 295 0.82 4.61 23.25
N LYS A 296 0.32 3.71 22.41
CA LYS A 296 0.67 2.28 22.41
C LYS A 296 1.23 1.85 21.06
N LYS A 297 2.52 1.55 21.01
CA LYS A 297 3.18 1.02 19.80
C LYS A 297 2.50 -0.29 19.36
N LEU A 298 2.18 -0.37 18.07
CA LEU A 298 1.63 -1.59 17.45
C LEU A 298 2.75 -2.41 16.81
N ASN A 299 3.58 -1.75 16.00
CA ASN A 299 4.76 -2.32 15.34
C ASN A 299 5.74 -1.19 14.98
N TYR A 300 6.79 -1.47 14.20
CA TYR A 300 7.80 -0.50 13.80
C TYR A 300 7.25 0.71 13.05
N ALA A 301 6.07 0.61 12.42
CA ALA A 301 5.50 1.64 11.55
C ALA A 301 4.25 2.32 12.13
N PHE A 302 3.55 1.72 13.10
CA PHE A 302 2.25 2.21 13.58
C PHE A 302 2.14 2.27 15.10
N VAL A 303 1.32 3.22 15.55
CA VAL A 303 0.99 3.43 16.95
C VAL A 303 -0.50 3.70 17.11
N ASN A 304 -1.06 3.22 18.21
CA ASN A 304 -2.41 3.55 18.65
C ASN A 304 -2.34 4.73 19.63
N VAL A 305 -3.23 5.70 19.49
CA VAL A 305 -3.29 6.86 20.38
C VAL A 305 -4.74 7.23 20.63
N THR A 306 -5.00 7.92 21.72
CA THR A 306 -6.22 8.68 21.97
C THR A 306 -5.95 10.15 21.60
N GLU A 307 -6.72 10.72 20.69
CA GLU A 307 -6.64 12.14 20.30
C GLU A 307 -8.03 12.76 20.43
N ALA A 308 -8.18 13.76 21.30
CA ALA A 308 -9.45 14.41 21.60
C ALA A 308 -10.56 13.41 21.98
N GLY A 309 -10.23 12.42 22.82
CA GLY A 309 -11.16 11.37 23.27
C GLY A 309 -11.48 10.28 22.24
N ALA A 310 -10.95 10.37 21.01
CA ALA A 310 -11.15 9.36 19.97
C ALA A 310 -9.87 8.53 19.76
N LYS A 311 -10.03 7.21 19.76
CA LYS A 311 -8.95 6.27 19.47
C LYS A 311 -8.62 6.30 17.97
N LYS A 312 -7.33 6.36 17.62
CA LYS A 312 -6.82 6.44 16.25
C LYS A 312 -5.50 5.70 16.09
N ILE A 313 -5.22 5.24 14.88
CA ILE A 313 -3.93 4.66 14.51
C ILE A 313 -3.19 5.64 13.62
N TYR A 314 -1.96 6.01 14.02
CA TYR A 314 -1.10 6.91 13.27
C TYR A 314 0.16 6.21 12.79
N HIS A 315 0.70 6.71 11.67
CA HIS A 315 1.94 6.25 11.10
C HIS A 315 3.16 6.95 11.73
N LEU A 316 4.21 6.18 12.03
CA LEU A 316 5.43 6.65 12.67
C LEU A 316 6.45 7.28 11.69
N HIS A 317 6.48 6.86 10.43
CA HIS A 317 7.45 7.37 9.43
C HIS A 317 6.88 8.30 8.37
N HIS A 318 5.57 8.47 8.29
CA HIS A 318 4.92 9.20 7.20
C HIS A 318 4.08 10.34 7.76
N THR A 319 4.03 11.42 7.00
CA THR A 319 3.18 12.58 7.26
C THR A 319 1.91 12.47 6.43
N ALA A 320 0.89 13.26 6.78
CA ALA A 320 -0.42 13.21 6.11
C ALA A 320 -0.32 13.44 4.58
N HIS A 321 0.64 14.26 4.16
CA HIS A 321 1.05 14.47 2.77
C HIS A 321 2.46 15.10 2.74
N GLN A 322 3.04 15.26 1.56
CA GLN A 322 4.44 15.75 1.41
C GLN A 322 4.71 17.16 1.97
N PHE A 323 3.67 17.98 2.13
CA PHE A 323 3.76 19.34 2.69
C PHE A 323 3.26 19.44 4.15
N SER A 324 2.85 18.33 4.76
CA SER A 324 2.35 18.30 6.13
C SER A 324 3.44 17.90 7.11
N SER A 325 3.42 18.46 8.32
CA SER A 325 4.16 17.95 9.47
C SER A 325 3.33 16.97 10.33
N LYS A 326 2.00 16.91 10.12
CA LYS A 326 1.11 16.02 10.87
C LYS A 326 1.36 14.56 10.48
N PRO A 327 1.30 13.60 11.42
CA PRO A 327 1.41 12.18 11.08
C PRO A 327 0.27 11.70 10.19
N ALA A 328 0.56 10.72 9.33
CA ALA A 328 -0.46 10.11 8.48
C ALA A 328 -1.44 9.27 9.33
N LEU A 329 -2.74 9.48 9.13
CA LEU A 329 -3.80 8.73 9.81
C LEU A 329 -4.01 7.39 9.10
N ALA A 330 -3.73 6.30 9.81
CA ALA A 330 -3.94 4.94 9.33
C ALA A 330 -5.38 4.46 9.51
N TYR A 331 -5.98 4.76 10.66
CA TYR A 331 -7.32 4.32 10.99
C TYR A 331 -7.95 5.22 12.05
N ASP A 332 -9.24 5.53 11.94
CA ASP A 332 -10.01 6.28 12.93
C ASP A 332 -11.13 5.37 13.45
N TYR A 333 -11.12 5.06 14.75
CA TYR A 333 -12.12 4.17 15.33
C TYR A 333 -13.49 4.83 15.44
N SER A 334 -13.54 6.16 15.56
CA SER A 334 -14.79 6.92 15.61
C SER A 334 -15.42 7.11 14.23
N ASN A 335 -14.58 7.18 13.19
CA ASN A 335 -15.00 7.26 11.80
C ASN A 335 -14.25 6.25 10.91
N PRO A 336 -14.63 4.95 10.96
CA PRO A 336 -13.95 3.86 10.24
C PRO A 336 -13.78 4.06 8.73
N ASN A 337 -14.69 4.83 8.12
CA ASN A 337 -14.73 5.06 6.67
C ASN A 337 -13.91 6.28 6.23
N ARG A 338 -13.39 7.09 7.16
CA ARG A 338 -12.68 8.33 6.84
C ARG A 338 -11.51 8.12 5.88
N VAL A 339 -10.58 7.22 6.23
CA VAL A 339 -9.39 6.95 5.40
C VAL A 339 -9.77 6.38 4.04
N LYS A 340 -10.75 5.47 4.00
CA LYS A 340 -11.31 4.91 2.75
C LYS A 340 -11.88 6.00 1.86
N ARG A 341 -12.73 6.87 2.41
CA ARG A 341 -13.37 7.99 1.69
C ARG A 341 -12.30 8.95 1.14
N ASN A 342 -11.33 9.35 1.96
CA ASN A 342 -10.25 10.23 1.53
C ASN A 342 -9.47 9.65 0.35
N ARG A 343 -9.11 8.36 0.40
CA ARG A 343 -8.42 7.67 -0.69
C ARG A 343 -9.26 7.59 -1.96
N ALA A 344 -10.55 7.28 -1.82
CA ALA A 344 -11.46 7.21 -2.97
C ALA A 344 -11.55 8.58 -3.67
N LEU A 345 -11.70 9.66 -2.90
CA LEU A 345 -11.75 11.03 -3.41
C LEU A 345 -10.45 11.45 -4.09
N LEU A 346 -9.30 11.16 -3.48
CA LEU A 346 -7.99 11.45 -4.07
C LEU A 346 -7.74 10.66 -5.37
N ASN A 347 -8.18 9.40 -5.42
CA ASN A 347 -8.13 8.60 -6.63
C ASN A 347 -9.05 9.18 -7.73
N LEU A 348 -10.25 9.62 -7.35
CA LEU A 348 -11.19 10.29 -8.26
C LEU A 348 -10.67 11.63 -8.77
N ALA A 349 -10.03 12.42 -7.90
CA ALA A 349 -9.34 13.65 -8.31
C ALA A 349 -8.25 13.33 -9.35
N GLY A 350 -7.43 12.30 -9.12
CA GLY A 350 -6.44 11.83 -10.09
C GLY A 350 -7.03 11.49 -11.46
N VAL A 351 -8.17 10.80 -11.49
CA VAL A 351 -8.88 10.51 -12.75
C VAL A 351 -9.48 11.78 -13.36
N ALA A 352 -10.10 12.63 -12.54
CA ALA A 352 -10.75 13.86 -12.98
C ALA A 352 -9.77 14.91 -13.52
N LEU A 353 -8.52 14.94 -13.02
CA LEU A 353 -7.42 15.73 -13.58
C LEU A 353 -7.14 15.36 -15.04
N GLY A 354 -7.45 14.12 -15.45
CA GLY A 354 -7.38 13.70 -16.84
C GLY A 354 -8.33 14.44 -17.79
N PHE A 355 -9.33 15.16 -17.25
CA PHE A 355 -10.31 15.92 -18.02
C PHE A 355 -10.04 17.42 -18.03
N ILE A 356 -9.06 17.90 -17.24
CA ILE A 356 -8.68 19.31 -17.20
C ILE A 356 -7.50 19.53 -18.15
N GLN A 357 -7.58 20.61 -18.94
CA GLN A 357 -6.45 21.05 -19.76
C GLN A 357 -5.39 21.68 -18.85
N MET A 358 -4.26 20.99 -18.67
CA MET A 358 -3.12 21.51 -17.93
C MET A 358 -1.78 21.04 -18.49
N PRO A 359 -0.70 21.82 -18.31
CA PRO A 359 0.64 21.39 -18.69
C PRO A 359 1.05 20.10 -17.98
N GLY A 360 1.73 19.20 -18.69
CA GLY A 360 2.12 17.89 -18.16
C GLY A 360 2.99 17.95 -16.89
N TRP A 361 3.84 18.97 -16.76
CA TRP A 361 4.66 19.18 -15.55
C TRP A 361 3.79 19.50 -14.32
N LEU A 362 2.73 20.28 -14.49
CA LEU A 362 1.82 20.63 -13.40
C LEU A 362 0.99 19.41 -13.00
N LYS A 363 0.50 18.66 -13.99
CA LYS A 363 -0.20 17.40 -13.76
C LYS A 363 0.66 16.42 -12.96
N GLY A 364 1.93 16.25 -13.33
CA GLY A 364 2.87 15.41 -12.60
C GLY A 364 3.07 15.83 -11.14
N ASN A 365 3.11 17.13 -10.85
CA ASN A 365 3.20 17.63 -9.47
C ASN A 365 1.94 17.31 -8.65
N VAL A 366 0.75 17.50 -9.24
CA VAL A 366 -0.52 17.20 -8.56
C VAL A 366 -0.69 15.69 -8.36
N ASP A 367 -0.31 14.87 -9.35
CA ASP A 367 -0.33 13.40 -9.23
C ASP A 367 0.61 12.94 -8.10
N ALA A 368 1.85 13.43 -8.07
CA ALA A 368 2.80 13.13 -6.99
C ALA A 368 2.27 13.59 -5.62
N PHE A 369 1.57 14.73 -5.57
CA PHE A 369 0.94 15.22 -4.36
C PHE A 369 -0.19 14.30 -3.88
N ILE A 370 -1.08 13.89 -4.77
CA ILE A 370 -2.16 12.92 -4.51
C ILE A 370 -1.58 11.61 -3.97
N GLU A 371 -0.55 11.07 -4.63
CA GLU A 371 0.10 9.84 -4.22
C GLU A 371 0.73 9.93 -2.82
N SER A 372 1.25 11.11 -2.45
CA SER A 372 1.90 11.34 -1.15
C SER A 372 0.99 11.08 0.05
N PHE A 373 -0.33 11.17 -0.12
CA PHE A 373 -1.31 10.91 0.94
C PHE A 373 -1.42 9.45 1.33
N TYR A 374 -1.29 8.54 0.37
CA TYR A 374 -1.75 7.16 0.61
C TYR A 374 -0.82 6.08 0.06
N VAL A 375 -0.03 6.31 -0.99
CA VAL A 375 0.72 5.21 -1.64
C VAL A 375 1.72 4.59 -0.67
N LYS A 376 2.52 5.41 0.03
CA LYS A 376 3.48 4.91 1.03
C LYS A 376 2.77 4.27 2.23
N GLN A 377 1.64 4.82 2.65
CA GLN A 377 0.86 4.30 3.77
C GLN A 377 0.22 2.94 3.45
N VAL A 378 -0.38 2.78 2.26
CA VAL A 378 -0.94 1.50 1.80
C VAL A 378 0.15 0.43 1.78
N ARG A 379 1.37 0.77 1.33
CA ARG A 379 2.51 -0.17 1.34
C ARG A 379 2.87 -0.61 2.77
N THR A 380 2.88 0.30 3.75
CA THR A 380 3.26 -0.03 5.13
C THR A 380 2.15 -0.71 5.92
N GLU A 381 0.87 -0.53 5.55
CA GLU A 381 -0.29 -1.19 6.17
C GLU A 381 -0.19 -2.73 6.21
N GLY A 382 0.71 -3.33 5.44
CA GLY A 382 1.08 -4.75 5.59
C GLY A 382 1.54 -5.10 6.99
N ALA A 383 2.36 -4.25 7.60
CA ALA A 383 2.79 -4.42 8.99
C ALA A 383 1.59 -4.35 9.95
N LEU A 384 0.64 -3.46 9.68
CA LEU A 384 -0.55 -3.28 10.51
C LEU A 384 -1.49 -4.50 10.43
N VAL A 385 -1.64 -5.10 9.26
CA VAL A 385 -2.36 -6.37 9.13
C VAL A 385 -1.62 -7.51 9.82
N GLY A 386 -0.30 -7.62 9.63
CA GLY A 386 0.51 -8.62 10.35
C GLY A 386 0.33 -8.52 11.87
N TYR A 387 0.26 -7.29 12.40
CA TYR A 387 -0.05 -7.05 13.82
C TYR A 387 -1.40 -7.63 14.22
N PHE A 388 -2.49 -7.27 13.51
CA PHE A 388 -3.83 -7.74 13.86
C PHE A 388 -4.00 -9.25 13.66
N GLU A 389 -3.26 -9.86 12.73
CA GLU A 389 -3.17 -11.32 12.60
C GLU A 389 -2.52 -11.94 13.82
N SER A 390 -1.38 -11.40 14.26
CA SER A 390 -0.70 -11.90 15.45
C SER A 390 -1.52 -11.76 16.73
N THR A 391 -2.48 -10.82 16.77
CA THR A 391 -3.38 -10.62 17.91
C THR A 391 -4.77 -11.26 17.74
N GLY A 392 -5.06 -11.89 16.60
CA GLY A 392 -6.36 -12.53 16.33
C GLY A 392 -7.54 -11.56 16.11
N ASP A 393 -7.29 -10.30 15.73
CA ASP A 393 -8.35 -9.30 15.50
C ASP A 393 -8.81 -9.30 14.03
N GLN A 394 -9.59 -10.33 13.67
CA GLN A 394 -10.13 -10.47 12.32
C GLN A 394 -10.99 -9.28 11.88
N GLY A 395 -11.66 -8.63 12.83
CA GLY A 395 -12.47 -7.44 12.56
C GLY A 395 -11.61 -6.30 12.03
N MET A 396 -10.48 -6.03 12.67
CA MET A 396 -9.55 -4.99 12.22
C MET A 396 -8.84 -5.37 10.93
N ILE A 397 -8.47 -6.64 10.73
CA ILE A 397 -7.90 -7.11 9.45
C ILE A 397 -8.83 -6.72 8.30
N ASN A 398 -10.11 -7.11 8.39
CA ASN A 398 -11.10 -6.85 7.34
C ASN A 398 -11.29 -5.34 7.11
N ARG A 399 -11.28 -4.53 8.16
CA ARG A 399 -11.41 -3.07 8.07
C ARG A 399 -10.21 -2.42 7.38
N ILE A 400 -8.98 -2.83 7.70
CA ILE A 400 -7.77 -2.31 7.04
C ILE A 400 -7.73 -2.74 5.57
N TYR A 401 -8.12 -3.97 5.23
CA TYR A 401 -8.25 -4.39 3.82
C TYR A 401 -9.31 -3.55 3.08
N ALA A 402 -10.46 -3.28 3.71
CA ALA A 402 -11.55 -2.51 3.09
C ALA A 402 -11.21 -1.03 2.81
N GLN A 403 -10.14 -0.50 3.41
CA GLN A 403 -9.65 0.87 3.21
C GLN A 403 -8.72 1.03 2.00
N ARG A 404 -8.34 -0.06 1.33
CA ARG A 404 -7.38 -0.01 0.23
C ARG A 404 -8.08 0.21 -1.09
N ALA A 405 -7.45 1.00 -1.95
CA ALA A 405 -7.86 1.15 -3.34
C ALA A 405 -7.30 0.04 -4.24
N ASN A 406 -6.36 -0.77 -3.73
CA ASN A 406 -5.64 -1.77 -4.50
C ASN A 406 -6.28 -3.16 -4.37
N PHE A 407 -6.91 -3.62 -5.46
CA PHE A 407 -7.61 -4.89 -5.55
C PHE A 407 -6.68 -6.09 -5.86
N TYR A 408 -5.39 -5.86 -6.13
CA TYR A 408 -4.41 -6.93 -6.34
C TYR A 408 -3.79 -7.46 -5.04
N ILE A 409 -4.11 -6.85 -3.90
CA ILE A 409 -3.65 -7.35 -2.60
C ILE A 409 -4.64 -8.39 -2.09
N VAL A 410 -4.23 -9.66 -2.14
CA VAL A 410 -5.05 -10.80 -1.74
C VAL A 410 -5.10 -10.93 -0.22
N GLN A 411 -6.29 -11.24 0.31
CA GLN A 411 -6.51 -11.58 1.72
C GLN A 411 -5.98 -12.93 2.10
#